data_AF-A0A969NY14-F1
#
_entry.id   AF-A0A969NY14-F1
#
_cell.length_a   1.000
_cell.length_b   1.000
_cell.length_c   1.000
_cell.angle_alpha   90.00
_cell.angle_beta   90.00
_cell.angle_gamma   90.00
#
_symmetry.space_group_name_H-M   'P 1'
#
loop_
_entity.id
_entity.type
_entity.pdbx_description
1 polymer ?
#
loop_
_entity_poly.entity_id
_entity_poly.type
_entity_poly.pdbx_seq_one_letter_code
_entity_poly.pdbx_strand_id
1 'polypeptide(L)'
;MEATFWPALNNVGLVEYEKGDYDQAISKWQSVIKVDGKQAEPRLALAVALFSEGKVNEAIKLGKAALKLDGRYADIKFLQENLWGEQLIEDTRQFLNNPQMQRVVSKIEQSNPDQLPEQNQGVPIPQ
;
A
#
# COMPACT_ATOMS: atom_id res chain seq x y z
N MET A 1 25.91 -11.57 7.68
CA MET A 1 25.71 -10.44 6.76
C MET A 1 24.24 -10.50 6.37
N GLU A 2 23.35 -10.15 7.31
CA GLU A 2 21.90 -10.22 7.06
C GLU A 2 21.57 -9.20 5.98
N ALA A 3 20.76 -9.62 5.00
CA ALA A 3 20.45 -8.86 3.80
C ALA A 3 19.79 -7.51 4.14
N THR A 4 20.60 -6.47 4.30
CA THR A 4 20.20 -5.06 4.46
C THR A 4 19.70 -4.45 3.14
N PHE A 5 19.13 -5.26 2.25
CA PHE A 5 18.57 -4.80 0.98
C PHE A 5 17.06 -4.83 1.07
N TRP A 6 16.48 -3.70 1.44
CA TRP A 6 15.04 -3.55 1.63
C TRP A 6 14.19 -3.96 0.42
N PRO A 7 14.60 -3.75 -0.86
CA PRO A 7 13.77 -4.15 -1.98
C PRO A 7 13.61 -5.67 -2.07
N ALA A 8 14.66 -6.44 -1.76
CA ALA A 8 14.54 -7.90 -1.74
C ALA A 8 13.61 -8.38 -0.63
N LEU A 9 13.73 -7.83 0.58
CA LEU A 9 12.82 -8.16 1.67
C LEU A 9 11.38 -7.76 1.36
N ASN A 10 11.17 -6.61 0.72
CA ASN A 10 9.85 -6.18 0.26
C ASN A 10 9.26 -7.16 -0.74
N ASN A 11 10.02 -7.52 -1.78
CA ASN A 11 9.56 -8.43 -2.83
C ASN A 11 9.28 -9.84 -2.29
N VAL A 12 10.08 -10.33 -1.34
CA VAL A 12 9.77 -11.58 -0.63
C VAL A 12 8.44 -11.43 0.11
N GLY A 13 8.22 -10.33 0.81
CA GLY A 13 6.93 -10.07 1.47
C GLY A 13 5.74 -10.09 0.52
N LEU A 14 5.85 -9.43 -0.65
CA LEU A 14 4.82 -9.47 -1.70
C LEU A 14 4.53 -10.92 -2.14
N VAL A 15 5.57 -11.70 -2.42
CA VAL A 15 5.42 -13.09 -2.86
C VAL A 15 4.78 -13.98 -1.79
N GLU A 16 5.20 -13.86 -0.53
CA GLU A 16 4.62 -14.68 0.54
C GLU A 16 3.15 -14.30 0.79
N TYR A 17 2.78 -13.02 0.65
CA TYR A 17 1.39 -12.59 0.77
C TYR A 17 0.51 -13.22 -0.31
N GLU A 18 0.96 -13.22 -1.56
CA GLU A 18 0.21 -13.84 -2.68
C GLU A 18 0.08 -15.36 -2.56
N LYS A 19 0.98 -16.02 -1.82
CA LYS A 19 0.84 -17.45 -1.48
C LYS A 19 -0.14 -17.71 -0.33
N GLY A 20 -0.60 -16.67 0.37
CA GLY A 20 -1.41 -16.77 1.58
C GLY A 20 -0.59 -16.89 2.88
N ASP A 21 0.74 -16.81 2.82
CA ASP A 21 1.64 -16.87 3.98
C ASP A 21 1.76 -15.49 4.64
N TYR A 22 0.62 -14.96 5.13
CA TYR A 22 0.50 -13.58 5.61
C TYR A 22 1.44 -13.23 6.77
N ASP A 23 1.67 -14.17 7.70
CA ASP A 23 2.59 -13.97 8.83
C ASP A 23 4.04 -13.71 8.35
N GLN A 24 4.47 -14.44 7.32
CA GLN A 24 5.79 -14.29 6.74
C GLN A 24 5.92 -12.98 5.99
N ALA A 25 4.89 -12.58 5.24
CA ALA A 25 4.82 -11.29 4.57
C ALA A 25 4.94 -10.12 5.57
N ILE A 26 4.13 -10.16 6.64
CA ILE A 26 4.16 -9.18 7.73
C ILE A 26 5.56 -9.09 8.34
N SER A 27 6.17 -10.22 8.67
CA SER A 27 7.53 -10.28 9.24
C SER A 27 8.57 -9.60 8.33
N LYS A 28 8.48 -9.82 7.02
CA LYS A 28 9.40 -9.25 6.03
C LYS A 28 9.23 -7.74 5.93
N TRP A 29 8.01 -7.23 5.81
CA TRP A 29 7.76 -5.78 5.75
C TRP A 29 8.10 -5.07 7.06
N GLN A 30 7.82 -5.68 8.22
CA GLN A 30 8.26 -5.16 9.52
C GLN A 30 9.79 -5.05 9.60
N SER A 31 10.50 -6.05 9.07
CA SER A 31 11.97 -6.03 9.01
C SER A 31 12.48 -4.88 8.14
N VAL A 32 11.85 -4.63 6.98
CA VAL A 32 12.17 -3.45 6.15
C VAL A 32 11.98 -2.17 6.93
N ILE A 33 10.82 -1.97 7.55
CA ILE A 33 10.51 -0.72 8.29
C ILE A 33 11.48 -0.50 9.46
N LYS A 34 11.96 -1.57 10.09
CA LYS A 34 12.95 -1.51 11.18
C LYS A 34 14.34 -1.08 10.68
N VAL A 35 14.75 -1.52 9.49
CA VAL A 35 16.05 -1.21 8.89
C VAL A 35 16.02 0.17 8.20
N ASP A 36 14.95 0.46 7.46
CA ASP A 36 14.71 1.71 6.79
C ASP A 36 13.23 2.13 6.91
N GLY A 37 12.98 3.03 7.86
CA GLY A 37 11.65 3.54 8.16
C GLY A 37 11.08 4.51 7.12
N LYS A 38 11.77 4.78 6.00
CA LYS A 38 11.35 5.80 5.00
C LYS A 38 10.73 5.22 3.73
N GLN A 39 10.50 3.91 3.65
CA GLN A 39 9.90 3.28 2.48
C GLN A 39 8.36 3.28 2.58
N ALA A 40 7.70 3.78 1.53
CA ALA A 40 6.23 3.88 1.46
C ALA A 40 5.59 2.51 1.19
N GLU A 41 6.11 1.77 0.22
CA GLU A 41 5.57 0.48 -0.23
C GLU A 41 5.41 -0.57 0.88
N PRO A 42 6.48 -1.03 1.57
CA PRO A 42 6.37 -2.05 2.61
C PRO A 42 5.51 -1.56 3.78
N ARG A 43 5.44 -0.24 4.01
CA ARG A 43 4.57 0.33 5.04
C ARG A 43 3.10 0.26 4.64
N LEU A 44 2.77 0.49 3.38
CA LEU A 44 1.40 0.30 2.90
C LEU A 44 1.05 -1.19 2.89
N ALA A 45 1.91 -2.06 2.39
CA ALA A 45 1.65 -3.50 2.34
C ALA A 45 1.41 -4.08 3.74
N LEU A 46 2.22 -3.68 4.74
CA LEU A 46 1.98 -4.02 6.14
C LEU A 46 0.65 -3.45 6.66
N ALA A 47 0.28 -2.23 6.29
CA ALA A 47 -1.00 -1.64 6.69
C ALA A 47 -2.18 -2.45 6.15
N VAL A 48 -2.12 -2.87 4.88
CA VAL A 48 -3.16 -3.70 4.25
C VAL A 48 -3.27 -5.06 4.95
N ALA A 49 -2.15 -5.73 5.19
CA ALA A 49 -2.16 -7.01 5.90
C ALA A 49 -2.77 -6.91 7.31
N LEU A 50 -2.39 -5.89 8.09
CA LEU A 50 -2.96 -5.65 9.42
C LEU A 50 -4.45 -5.28 9.34
N PHE A 51 -4.89 -4.62 8.28
CA PHE A 51 -6.32 -4.34 8.05
C PHE A 51 -7.10 -5.64 7.83
N SER A 52 -6.58 -6.55 6.99
CA SER A 52 -7.18 -7.87 6.76
C SER A 52 -7.22 -8.74 8.02
N GLU A 53 -6.28 -8.56 8.96
CA GLU A 53 -6.32 -9.18 10.30
C GLU A 53 -7.28 -8.50 11.29
N GLY A 54 -7.98 -7.43 10.90
CA GLY A 54 -8.88 -6.68 11.77
C GLY A 54 -8.19 -5.68 12.70
N LYS A 55 -6.87 -5.47 12.59
CA LYS A 55 -6.09 -4.48 13.35
C LYS A 55 -6.22 -3.08 12.74
N VAL A 56 -7.47 -2.64 12.57
CA VAL A 56 -7.85 -1.46 11.77
C VAL A 56 -7.15 -0.16 12.20
N ASN A 57 -7.03 0.09 13.51
CA ASN A 57 -6.42 1.32 14.01
C ASN A 57 -4.92 1.43 13.67
N GLU A 58 -4.20 0.32 13.76
CA GLU A 58 -2.78 0.26 13.44
C GLU A 58 -2.55 0.38 11.93
N ALA A 59 -3.36 -0.35 11.14
CA ALA A 59 -3.38 -0.27 9.69
C ALA A 59 -3.56 1.17 9.20
N ILE A 60 -4.56 1.89 9.71
CA ILE A 60 -4.83 3.27 9.32
C ILE A 60 -3.64 4.19 9.65
N LYS A 61 -2.98 4.00 10.80
CA LYS A 61 -1.80 4.80 11.17
C LYS A 61 -0.64 4.57 10.20
N LEU A 62 -0.39 3.31 9.83
CA LEU A 62 0.68 2.95 8.89
C LEU A 62 0.37 3.41 7.47
N GLY A 63 -0.85 3.19 6.98
CA GLY A 63 -1.29 3.64 5.66
C GLY A 63 -1.20 5.16 5.51
N LYS A 64 -1.65 5.93 6.52
CA LYS A 64 -1.46 7.39 6.55
C LYS A 64 0.00 7.81 6.42
N ALA A 65 0.90 7.11 7.12
CA ALA A 65 2.32 7.40 7.04
C ALA A 65 2.92 7.00 5.69
N ALA A 66 2.49 5.90 5.08
CA ALA A 66 2.91 5.48 3.75
C ALA A 66 2.50 6.50 2.68
N LEU A 67 1.22 6.90 2.66
CA LEU A 67 0.70 7.85 1.67
C LEU A 67 1.25 9.28 1.85
N LYS A 68 1.68 9.63 3.07
CA LYS A 68 2.40 10.89 3.31
C LYS A 68 3.84 10.86 2.76
N LEU A 69 4.47 9.69 2.73
CA LEU A 69 5.80 9.53 2.14
C LEU A 69 5.73 9.58 0.61
N ASP A 70 4.74 8.90 0.04
CA ASP A 70 4.48 8.91 -1.40
C ASP A 70 2.99 8.66 -1.67
N GLY A 71 2.32 9.68 -2.19
CA GLY A 71 0.89 9.66 -2.47
C GLY A 71 0.49 8.69 -3.58
N ARG A 72 1.40 8.34 -4.49
CA ARG A 72 1.12 7.44 -5.63
C ARG A 72 0.67 6.06 -5.19
N TYR A 73 1.03 5.63 -3.99
CA TYR A 73 0.58 4.36 -3.41
C TYR A 73 -0.92 4.32 -3.06
N ALA A 74 -1.66 5.43 -3.22
CA ALA A 74 -3.12 5.40 -3.20
C ALA A 74 -3.74 4.98 -4.55
N ASP A 75 -2.94 4.95 -5.63
CA ASP A 75 -3.40 4.50 -6.94
C ASP A 75 -3.14 3.02 -7.15
N ILE A 76 -4.21 2.28 -7.43
CA ILE A 76 -4.14 0.86 -7.71
C ILE A 76 -3.32 0.54 -8.97
N LYS A 77 -3.37 1.39 -10.01
CA LYS A 77 -2.58 1.13 -11.22
C LYS A 77 -1.08 1.22 -10.92
N PHE A 78 -0.66 2.23 -10.17
CA PHE A 78 0.70 2.35 -9.67
C PHE A 78 1.13 1.11 -8.87
N LEU A 79 0.27 0.58 -7.98
CA LEU A 79 0.58 -0.66 -7.26
C LEU A 79 0.79 -1.86 -8.19
N GLN A 80 -0.06 -2.01 -9.22
CA GLN A 80 0.07 -3.06 -10.23
C GLN A 80 1.38 -2.92 -11.04
N GLU A 81 1.76 -1.70 -11.41
CA GLU A 81 3.04 -1.42 -12.07
C GLU A 81 4.25 -1.74 -11.17
N ASN A 82 4.07 -1.69 -9.85
CA ASN A 82 5.06 -2.08 -8.84
C ASN A 82 4.90 -3.54 -8.38
N LEU A 83 4.32 -4.41 -9.21
CA LEU A 83 4.28 -5.86 -9.02
C LEU A 83 3.45 -6.34 -7.82
N TRP A 84 2.49 -5.55 -7.35
CA TRP A 84 1.53 -6.03 -6.36
C TRP A 84 0.61 -7.06 -7.01
N GLY A 85 0.46 -8.22 -6.38
CA GLY A 85 -0.35 -9.31 -6.90
C GLY A 85 -1.85 -9.10 -6.64
N GLU A 86 -2.67 -9.96 -7.23
CA GLU A 86 -4.13 -9.78 -7.27
C GLU A 86 -4.74 -9.75 -5.87
N GLN A 87 -4.26 -10.62 -4.97
CA GLN A 87 -4.79 -10.71 -3.61
C GLN A 87 -4.50 -9.43 -2.83
N LEU A 88 -3.24 -8.99 -2.83
CA LEU A 88 -2.84 -7.78 -2.13
C LEU A 88 -3.52 -6.55 -2.74
N ILE A 89 -3.70 -6.48 -4.06
CA ILE A 89 -4.43 -5.40 -4.72
C ILE A 89 -5.88 -5.33 -4.24
N GLU A 90 -6.59 -6.46 -4.16
CA GLU A 90 -7.97 -6.50 -3.70
C GLU A 90 -8.09 -6.05 -2.23
N ASP A 91 -7.24 -6.57 -1.36
CA ASP A 91 -7.20 -6.16 0.05
C ASP A 91 -6.85 -4.67 0.20
N THR A 92 -6.01 -4.15 -0.70
CA THR A 92 -5.70 -2.71 -0.74
C THR A 92 -6.90 -1.87 -1.15
N ARG A 93 -7.69 -2.31 -2.13
CA ARG A 93 -8.94 -1.61 -2.50
C ARG A 93 -9.87 -1.53 -1.30
N GLN A 94 -10.04 -2.62 -0.57
CA GLN A 94 -10.88 -2.66 0.62
C GLN A 94 -10.34 -1.72 1.71
N PHE A 95 -9.03 -1.74 1.96
CA PHE A 95 -8.38 -0.85 2.91
C PHE A 95 -8.55 0.64 2.54
N LEU A 96 -8.31 1.01 1.28
CA LEU A 96 -8.43 2.39 0.82
C LEU A 96 -9.89 2.87 0.78
N ASN A 97 -10.85 1.96 0.60
CA ASN A 97 -12.29 2.24 0.72
C ASN A 97 -12.76 2.49 2.17
N ASN A 98 -11.91 2.25 3.17
CA ASN A 98 -12.22 2.63 4.54
C ASN A 98 -12.49 4.15 4.64
N PRO A 99 -13.57 4.61 5.31
CA PRO A 99 -13.92 6.03 5.36
C PRO A 99 -12.83 6.95 5.92
N GLN A 100 -11.98 6.44 6.83
CA GLN A 100 -10.85 7.23 7.34
C GLN A 100 -9.73 7.34 6.31
N MET A 101 -9.50 6.30 5.50
CA MET A 101 -8.49 6.30 4.46
C MET A 101 -8.93 7.14 3.26
N GLN A 102 -10.20 7.08 2.85
CA GLN A 102 -10.75 7.97 1.82
C GLN A 102 -10.50 9.45 2.14
N ARG A 103 -10.72 9.87 3.40
CA ARG A 103 -10.42 11.24 3.85
C ARG A 103 -8.93 11.60 3.75
N VAL A 104 -8.04 10.63 3.86
CA VAL A 104 -6.59 10.83 3.73
C VAL A 104 -6.22 10.98 2.26
N VAL A 105 -6.74 10.10 1.40
CA VAL A 105 -6.54 10.15 -0.05
C VAL A 105 -7.04 11.48 -0.60
N SER A 106 -8.26 11.91 -0.28
CA SER A 106 -8.79 13.20 -0.73
C SER A 106 -7.97 14.41 -0.27
N LYS A 107 -7.33 14.34 0.90
CA LYS A 107 -6.43 15.41 1.35
C LYS A 107 -5.13 15.46 0.54
N ILE A 108 -4.61 14.29 0.16
CA ILE A 108 -3.41 14.19 -0.67
C ILE A 108 -3.72 14.71 -2.08
N GLU A 109 -4.87 14.35 -2.66
CA GLU A 109 -5.38 14.86 -3.93
C GLU A 109 -5.45 16.39 -3.95
N GLN A 110 -6.02 16.98 -2.90
CA GLN A 110 -6.12 18.44 -2.80
C GLN A 110 -4.78 19.13 -2.61
N SER A 111 -3.80 18.45 -2.00
CA SER A 111 -2.50 19.06 -1.67
C SER A 111 -1.50 18.93 -2.82
N ASN A 112 -1.52 17.83 -3.55
CA ASN A 112 -0.56 17.50 -4.61
C ASN A 112 -1.28 16.81 -5.79
N PRO A 113 -2.06 17.55 -6.61
CA PRO A 113 -2.83 16.96 -7.70
C PRO A 113 -1.96 16.26 -8.74
N ASP A 114 -0.72 16.70 -8.94
CA ASP A 114 0.23 16.10 -9.90
C ASP A 114 0.81 14.75 -9.43
N GLN A 115 0.62 14.37 -8.17
CA GLN A 115 1.18 13.14 -7.58
C GLN A 115 0.21 11.95 -7.62
N LEU A 116 -1.02 12.15 -8.06
CA LEU A 116 -1.99 11.08 -8.25
C LEU A 116 -2.33 10.95 -9.74
N PRO A 117 -2.65 9.75 -10.21
CA PRO A 117 -3.11 9.60 -11.58
C PRO A 117 -4.45 10.28 -11.73
N GLU A 118 -4.71 10.78 -12.94
CA GLU A 118 -6.02 11.26 -13.34
C GLU A 118 -7.05 10.20 -12.98
N GLN A 119 -7.86 10.46 -11.94
CA GLN A 119 -9.02 9.64 -11.63
C GLN A 119 -9.79 9.52 -12.94
N ASN A 120 -10.00 8.29 -13.40
CA ASN A 120 -10.64 7.95 -14.67
C ASN A 120 -11.91 8.80 -14.84
N GLN A 121 -11.78 9.96 -15.50
CA GLN A 121 -12.91 10.80 -15.87
C GLN A 121 -13.66 9.92 -16.85
N GLY A 122 -14.79 9.38 -16.41
CA GLY A 122 -15.50 8.31 -17.08
C GLY A 122 -15.46 8.54 -18.59
N VAL A 123 -14.89 7.56 -19.31
CA VAL A 123 -14.85 7.57 -20.77
C VAL A 123 -16.23 8.00 -21.25
N PRO A 124 -16.38 9.15 -21.95
CA PRO A 124 -17.67 9.58 -22.40
C PRO A 124 -18.24 8.48 -23.27
N ILE A 125 -19.40 7.94 -22.88
CA ILE A 125 -20.15 7.00 -23.69
C ILE A 125 -20.42 7.75 -25.01
N PRO A 126 -19.88 7.29 -26.15
CA PRO A 126 -20.19 7.91 -27.43
C PRO A 126 -21.70 7.82 -27.64
N GLN A 127 -22.34 8.96 -27.92
CA GLN A 127 -23.73 8.98 -28.40
C GLN A 127 -23.83 8.34 -29.78
#